data_AF-A0A6C2UPZ4-F1
#
_entry.id   AF-A0A6C2UPZ4-F1
#
_cell.length_a   1.000
_cell.length_b   1.000
_cell.length_c   1.000
_cell.angle_alpha   90.00
_cell.angle_beta   90.00
_cell.angle_gamma   90.00
#
_symmetry.space_group_name_H-M   'P 1'
#
loop_
_entity.id
_entity.type
_entity.pdbx_description
1 polymer ?
#
loop_
_entity_poly.entity_id
_entity_poly.type
_entity_poly.pdbx_seq_one_letter_code
_entity_poly.pdbx_strand_id
1 'polypeptide(L)'
;MLLGMKSIKLLATVTVLSLLAGCATTFRPWLLSDVHEGMDKVQVVQLLGTPDSTETKNGAEYLHYSFREDLTLPFSNPGGIEFSAEREIMREDMERRFKDYRYVVILVDGKVVNYKEELPDPSQE
;
A
#
# COMPACT_ATOMS: atom_id res chain seq x y z
N MET A 1 54.89 -34.70 -26.58
CA MET A 1 53.40 -34.67 -26.53
C MET A 1 52.94 -35.82 -25.65
N LEU A 2 52.38 -35.53 -24.46
CA LEU A 2 51.35 -36.33 -23.75
C LEU A 2 51.11 -35.79 -22.32
N LEU A 3 49.87 -36.00 -21.87
CA LEU A 3 49.21 -35.59 -20.61
C LEU A 3 48.93 -34.08 -20.47
N GLY A 4 47.72 -33.62 -20.19
CA GLY A 4 46.51 -34.32 -19.79
C GLY A 4 45.46 -33.26 -19.40
N MET A 5 44.22 -33.53 -19.78
CA MET A 5 43.04 -32.68 -19.60
C MET A 5 42.88 -32.22 -18.14
N LYS A 6 42.79 -30.91 -17.92
CA LYS A 6 42.39 -30.34 -16.63
C LYS A 6 40.94 -29.86 -16.74
N SER A 7 40.02 -30.79 -16.52
CA SER A 7 38.66 -30.48 -16.07
C SER A 7 38.76 -29.83 -14.69
N ILE A 8 37.89 -28.86 -14.38
CA ILE A 8 37.03 -28.81 -13.17
C ILE A 8 36.40 -27.40 -13.06
N LYS A 9 35.15 -27.34 -13.54
CA LYS A 9 33.93 -26.84 -12.89
C LYS A 9 33.92 -25.43 -12.25
N LEU A 10 33.18 -24.54 -12.94
CA LEU A 10 32.06 -23.74 -12.43
C LEU A 10 32.05 -23.49 -10.90
N LEU A 11 32.39 -22.27 -10.47
CA LEU A 11 32.19 -21.85 -9.09
C LEU A 11 31.37 -20.56 -9.01
N ALA A 12 30.16 -20.76 -8.49
CA ALA A 12 29.44 -19.89 -7.56
C ALA A 12 29.00 -18.51 -8.07
N THR A 13 27.91 -18.53 -8.83
CA THR A 13 26.85 -17.53 -8.78
C THR A 13 26.46 -17.28 -7.32
N VAL A 14 26.91 -16.16 -6.74
CA VAL A 14 26.41 -15.70 -5.43
C VAL A 14 25.05 -15.05 -5.67
N THR A 15 24.03 -15.88 -5.56
CA THR A 15 22.62 -15.51 -5.50
C THR A 15 22.40 -14.72 -4.21
N VAL A 16 22.45 -13.39 -4.26
CA VAL A 16 21.88 -12.55 -3.19
C VAL A 16 20.40 -12.41 -3.47
N LEU A 17 19.66 -13.43 -3.02
CA LEU A 17 18.20 -13.47 -3.03
C LEU A 17 17.68 -12.66 -1.83
N SER A 18 17.73 -11.33 -1.90
CA SER A 18 17.08 -10.43 -0.93
C SER A 18 15.61 -10.19 -1.29
N LEU A 19 14.88 -11.25 -1.61
CA LEU A 19 13.42 -11.20 -1.66
C LEU A 19 12.90 -11.89 -0.40
N LEU A 20 11.73 -11.46 0.07
CA LEU A 20 10.96 -11.99 1.21
C LEU A 20 11.23 -11.33 2.58
N ALA A 21 10.63 -10.15 2.77
CA ALA A 21 9.62 -9.94 3.82
C ALA A 21 9.03 -8.54 3.68
N GLY A 22 8.26 -8.29 2.62
CA GLY A 22 7.24 -7.24 2.72
C GLY A 22 6.22 -7.74 3.73
N CYS A 23 6.38 -7.39 5.01
CA CYS A 23 5.28 -7.54 5.97
C CYS A 23 4.15 -6.67 5.43
N ALA A 24 3.20 -7.27 4.72
CA ALA A 24 1.97 -6.62 4.28
C ALA A 24 1.16 -6.30 5.54
N THR A 25 1.54 -5.22 6.20
CA THR A 25 0.83 -4.63 7.33
C THR A 25 -0.22 -3.71 6.74
N THR A 26 -1.48 -3.94 7.12
CA THR A 26 -2.59 -3.11 6.68
C THR A 26 -2.34 -1.68 7.12
N PHE A 27 -2.58 -0.74 6.20
CA PHE A 27 -2.50 0.68 6.50
C PHE A 27 -3.51 1.08 7.59
N ARG A 28 -3.07 1.84 8.59
CA ARG A 28 -3.87 2.26 9.75
C ARG A 28 -4.00 3.78 9.77
N PRO A 29 -5.03 4.38 9.13
CA PRO A 29 -5.16 5.83 9.02
C PRO A 29 -5.31 6.53 10.38
N TRP A 30 -5.87 5.88 11.39
CA TRP A 30 -6.01 6.45 12.75
C TRP A 30 -4.66 6.66 13.48
N LEU A 31 -3.55 6.12 12.96
CA LEU A 31 -2.20 6.35 13.50
C LEU A 31 -1.44 7.46 12.76
N LEU A 32 -2.06 8.13 11.77
CA LEU A 32 -1.44 9.27 11.08
C LEU A 32 -1.10 10.41 12.02
N SER A 33 -1.90 10.63 13.07
CA SER A 33 -1.62 11.63 14.11
C SER A 33 -0.33 11.37 14.89
N ASP A 34 0.15 10.12 14.86
CA ASP A 34 1.38 9.72 15.55
C ASP A 34 2.61 9.83 14.63
N VAL A 35 2.43 10.24 13.38
CA VAL A 35 3.54 10.57 12.47
C VAL A 35 4.05 11.96 12.79
N HIS A 36 5.35 12.07 13.06
CA HIS A 36 6.00 13.32 13.41
C HIS A 36 7.16 13.62 12.47
N GLU A 37 7.47 14.91 12.31
CA GLU A 37 8.66 15.35 11.58
C GLU A 37 9.94 14.70 12.16
N GLY A 38 10.86 14.32 11.29
CA GLY A 38 12.12 13.67 11.67
C GLY A 38 12.05 12.16 11.91
N MET A 39 10.87 11.54 11.81
CA MET A 39 10.76 10.07 11.77
C MET A 39 11.45 9.51 10.54
N ASP A 40 12.13 8.38 10.67
CA ASP A 40 12.66 7.66 9.50
C ASP A 40 11.60 6.78 8.83
N LYS A 41 11.86 6.38 7.58
CA LYS A 41 10.99 5.50 6.80
C LYS A 41 10.64 4.21 7.54
N VAL A 42 11.58 3.60 8.28
CA VAL A 42 11.33 2.33 8.97
C VAL A 42 10.32 2.54 10.10
N GLN A 43 10.46 3.63 10.85
CA GLN A 43 9.48 4.01 11.88
C GLN A 43 8.09 4.25 11.29
N VAL A 44 8.00 4.98 10.18
CA VAL A 44 6.72 5.22 9.49
C VAL A 44 6.08 3.92 9.05
N VAL A 45 6.84 3.02 8.43
CA VAL A 45 6.33 1.72 7.96
C VAL A 45 5.89 0.83 9.12
N GLN A 46 6.59 0.85 10.26
CA GLN A 46 6.19 0.12 11.46
C GLN A 46 4.89 0.66 12.06
N LEU A 47 4.73 1.99 12.05
CA LEU A 47 3.58 2.68 12.62
C LEU A 47 2.34 2.52 11.71
N LEU A 48 2.43 3.03 10.48
CA LEU A 48 1.31 3.10 9.56
C LEU A 48 1.06 1.81 8.81
N GLY A 49 2.09 1.03 8.57
CA GLY A 49 2.09 -0.13 7.71
C GLY A 49 2.90 0.07 6.43
N THR A 50 2.93 -0.94 5.57
CA THR A 50 3.66 -0.90 4.30
C THR A 50 2.89 -0.02 3.30
N PRO A 51 3.54 0.96 2.64
CA PRO A 51 2.88 1.79 1.62
C PRO A 51 2.54 0.96 0.38
N ASP A 52 1.49 1.39 -0.32
CA ASP A 52 1.05 0.78 -1.58
C ASP A 52 2.08 1.02 -2.69
N SER A 53 2.69 2.20 -2.67
CA SER A 53 3.76 2.56 -3.59
C SER A 53 4.70 3.58 -2.98
N THR A 54 5.88 3.69 -3.57
CA THR A 54 6.86 4.71 -3.21
C THR A 54 7.35 5.41 -4.48
N GLU A 55 7.25 6.72 -4.50
CA GLU A 55 7.80 7.57 -5.57
C GLU A 55 8.99 8.37 -5.03
N THR A 56 10.03 8.58 -5.83
CA THR A 56 11.14 9.49 -5.49
C THR A 56 11.25 10.58 -6.54
N LYS A 57 11.13 11.84 -6.13
CA LYS A 57 11.14 12.98 -7.03
C LYS A 57 11.72 14.21 -6.33
N ASN A 58 12.58 14.95 -7.04
CA ASN A 58 13.21 16.19 -6.55
C ASN A 58 13.91 16.05 -5.19
N GLY A 59 14.52 14.89 -4.92
CA GLY A 59 15.19 14.62 -3.64
C GLY A 59 14.25 14.28 -2.48
N ALA A 60 12.94 14.24 -2.72
CA ALA A 60 11.95 13.77 -1.75
C ALA A 60 11.46 12.36 -2.12
N GLU A 61 11.12 11.58 -1.10
CA GLU A 61 10.48 10.28 -1.20
C GLU A 61 9.03 10.39 -0.72
N TYR A 62 8.09 9.84 -1.49
CA TYR A 62 6.65 9.92 -1.27
C TYR A 62 6.14 8.51 -1.03
N LEU A 63 5.62 8.25 0.17
CA LEU A 63 5.01 6.97 0.53
C LEU A 63 3.49 7.10 0.38
N HIS A 64 2.92 6.38 -0.58
CA HIS A 64 1.49 6.44 -0.87
C HIS A 64 0.75 5.34 -0.13
N TYR A 65 -0.36 5.71 0.48
CA TYR A 65 -1.23 4.84 1.25
C TYR A 65 -2.68 5.02 0.81
N SER A 66 -3.43 3.94 0.79
CA SER A 66 -4.86 3.91 0.50
C SER A 66 -5.62 3.27 1.65
N PHE A 67 -6.77 3.84 1.96
CA PHE A 67 -7.70 3.29 2.93
C PHE A 67 -9.10 3.27 2.34
N ARG A 68 -9.76 2.11 2.40
CA ARG A 68 -11.14 1.94 1.99
C ARG A 68 -12.01 1.78 3.22
N GLU A 69 -12.87 2.74 3.46
CA GLU A 69 -13.86 2.69 4.54
C GLU A 69 -15.15 2.05 4.02
N ASP A 70 -15.62 0.99 4.69
CA ASP A 70 -16.93 0.38 4.43
C ASP A 70 -18.02 1.11 5.21
N LEU A 71 -18.81 1.92 4.51
CA LEU A 71 -20.00 2.55 5.05
C LEU A 71 -21.13 1.51 5.09
N THR A 72 -21.02 0.50 5.96
CA THR A 72 -22.14 -0.38 6.24
C THR A 72 -23.25 0.45 6.91
N LEU A 73 -24.27 0.79 6.13
CA LEU A 73 -25.47 1.44 6.64
C LEU A 73 -26.15 0.49 7.66
N PRO A 74 -26.55 0.99 8.85
CA PRO A 74 -27.21 0.17 9.86
C PRO A 74 -28.66 -0.10 9.45
N PHE A 75 -28.88 -1.03 8.51
CA PHE A 75 -30.21 -1.53 8.18
C PHE A 75 -30.27 -3.03 8.37
N SER A 76 -30.11 -3.46 9.62
CA SER A 76 -30.66 -4.74 10.07
C SER A 76 -32.17 -4.59 10.28
N ASN A 77 -32.96 -4.61 9.20
CA ASN A 77 -34.40 -4.86 9.28
C ASN A 77 -34.64 -6.35 9.01
N PRO A 78 -35.03 -7.17 10.00
CA PRO A 78 -35.35 -8.57 9.80
C PRO A 78 -36.79 -8.70 9.29
N GLY A 79 -37.04 -8.37 8.02
CA GLY A 79 -38.36 -8.64 7.42
C GLY A 79 -38.59 -8.06 6.03
N GLY A 80 -38.52 -8.93 5.01
CA GLY A 80 -39.03 -8.73 3.65
C GLY A 80 -38.31 -7.63 2.84
N ILE A 81 -37.99 -7.76 1.57
CA ILE A 81 -38.80 -8.25 0.45
C ILE A 81 -37.83 -8.68 -0.68
N GLU A 82 -38.22 -9.72 -1.40
CA GLU A 82 -37.61 -10.23 -2.65
C GLU A 82 -37.17 -9.12 -3.62
N PHE A 83 -35.99 -9.24 -4.22
CA PHE A 83 -35.72 -8.58 -5.49
C PHE A 83 -34.84 -9.43 -6.42
N SER A 84 -35.48 -10.35 -7.14
CA SER A 84 -34.88 -11.12 -8.24
C SER A 84 -34.57 -10.28 -9.51
N ALA A 85 -34.19 -9.02 -9.34
CA ALA A 85 -33.73 -8.09 -10.39
C ALA A 85 -32.39 -7.40 -10.04
N GLU A 86 -31.65 -7.90 -9.03
CA GLU A 86 -30.62 -7.13 -8.32
C GLU A 86 -29.20 -7.17 -8.88
N ARG A 87 -28.86 -7.96 -9.92
CA ARG A 87 -27.45 -8.12 -10.30
C ARG A 87 -26.79 -6.90 -10.96
N GLU A 88 -27.57 -6.02 -11.61
CA GLU A 88 -27.04 -4.82 -12.27
C GLU A 88 -26.94 -3.62 -11.29
N ILE A 89 -27.92 -3.46 -10.38
CA ILE A 89 -27.97 -2.37 -9.39
C ILE A 89 -26.94 -2.58 -8.26
N MET A 90 -26.54 -3.82 -8.01
CA MET A 90 -25.60 -4.16 -6.92
C MET A 90 -24.21 -3.55 -7.09
N ARG A 91 -23.73 -3.29 -8.32
CA ARG A 91 -22.38 -2.73 -8.55
C ARG A 91 -22.32 -1.23 -8.25
N GLU A 92 -23.27 -0.45 -8.77
CA GLU A 92 -23.31 1.00 -8.52
C GLU A 92 -23.57 1.31 -7.04
N ASP A 93 -24.42 0.53 -6.37
CA ASP A 93 -24.64 0.68 -4.93
C ASP A 93 -23.46 0.20 -4.07
N MET A 94 -22.60 -0.68 -4.58
CA MET A 94 -21.36 -1.06 -3.87
C MET A 94 -20.33 0.07 -3.92
N GLU A 95 -20.12 0.73 -5.06
CA GLU A 95 -19.16 1.83 -5.17
C GLU A 95 -19.57 3.03 -4.30
N ARG A 96 -20.88 3.28 -4.12
CA ARG A 96 -21.37 4.31 -3.18
C ARG A 96 -21.15 3.97 -1.70
N ARG A 97 -20.93 2.71 -1.35
CA ARG A 97 -20.73 2.27 0.05
C ARG A 97 -19.29 2.40 0.50
N PHE A 98 -18.36 2.48 -0.43
CA PHE A 98 -16.95 2.59 -0.08
C PHE A 98 -16.48 4.01 -0.29
N LYS A 99 -15.90 4.58 0.77
CA LYS A 99 -15.16 5.82 0.63
C LYS A 99 -13.67 5.49 0.57
N ASP A 100 -13.06 5.79 -0.57
CA ASP A 100 -11.64 5.62 -0.79
C ASP A 100 -10.90 6.90 -0.38
N TYR A 101 -9.94 6.74 0.52
CA TYR A 101 -9.06 7.79 1.01
C TYR A 101 -7.63 7.50 0.55
N ARG A 102 -6.90 8.55 0.17
CA ARG A 102 -5.48 8.45 -0.19
C ARG A 102 -4.66 9.37 0.69
N TYR A 103 -3.49 8.91 1.10
CA TYR A 103 -2.57 9.66 1.94
C TYR A 103 -1.16 9.56 1.37
N VAL A 104 -0.39 10.62 1.54
CA VAL A 104 1.03 10.64 1.20
C VAL A 104 1.85 11.14 2.36
N VAL A 105 2.88 10.37 2.73
CA VAL A 105 3.93 10.79 3.67
C VAL A 105 5.13 11.22 2.85
N ILE A 106 5.65 12.41 3.13
CA ILE A 106 6.75 13.02 2.40
C ILE A 106 8.00 12.94 3.27
N LEU A 107 9.06 12.38 2.71
CA LEU A 107 10.37 12.28 3.33
C LEU A 107 11.39 13.07 2.51
N VAL A 108 12.27 13.80 3.19
CA VAL A 108 13.46 14.43 2.63
C VAL A 108 14.65 13.94 3.41
N ASP A 109 15.71 13.53 2.73
CA ASP A 109 16.90 12.92 3.36
C ASP A 109 16.54 11.71 4.25
N GLY A 110 15.52 10.95 3.86
CA GLY A 110 15.03 9.77 4.58
C GLY A 110 14.25 10.09 5.86
N LYS A 111 13.88 11.35 6.09
CA LYS A 111 13.17 11.85 7.26
C LYS A 111 11.84 12.48 6.91
N VAL A 112 10.79 12.17 7.66
CA VAL A 112 9.46 12.77 7.49
C VAL A 112 9.55 14.28 7.62
N VAL A 113 9.00 14.98 6.64
CA VAL A 113 8.84 16.45 6.67
C VAL A 113 7.37 16.86 6.68
N ASN A 114 6.47 16.02 6.16
CA ASN A 114 5.05 16.32 6.12
C ASN A 114 4.23 15.05 5.79
N TYR A 115 2.93 15.09 6.04
CA TYR A 115 1.95 14.16 5.47
C TYR A 115 0.68 14.91 5.09
N LYS A 116 -0.05 14.40 4.09
CA LYS A 116 -1.34 14.98 3.68
C LYS A 116 -2.28 13.92 3.14
N GLU A 117 -3.57 14.19 3.29
CA GLU A 117 -4.61 13.49 2.54
C GLU A 117 -4.63 14.03 1.10
N GLU A 118 -4.65 13.12 0.13
CA GLU A 118 -4.86 13.44 -1.28
C GLU A 118 -6.34 13.26 -1.57
N LEU A 119 -7.02 14.35 -1.92
CA LEU A 119 -8.40 14.27 -2.38
C LEU A 119 -8.45 13.38 -3.64
N PRO A 120 -9.45 12.49 -3.76
CA PRO A 120 -9.63 11.71 -4.98
C PRO A 120 -9.78 12.67 -6.16
N ASP A 121 -9.00 12.45 -7.21
CA ASP A 121 -9.07 13.26 -8.43
C ASP A 121 -10.38 12.91 -9.18
N PRO A 122 -11.35 13.83 -9.30
CA PRO A 122 -12.62 13.57 -9.95
C PRO A 122 -12.48 13.35 -11.47
N SER A 123 -11.28 13.49 -12.04
CA SER A 123 -11.01 13.23 -13.47
C SER A 123 -10.57 11.80 -13.77
N GLN A 124 -10.52 10.91 -12.77
CA GLN A 124 -10.22 9.48 -12.91
C GLN A 124 -11.48 8.58 -12.80
N GLU A 125 -12.68 9.17 -12.70
CA GLU A 125 -13.99 8.49 -12.75
C GLU A 125 -14.65 8.59 -14.13
#